data_AF-A0A5B7IEJ7-F1
#
_entry.id   AF-A0A5B7IEJ7-F1
#
_cell.length_a   1.000
_cell.length_b   1.000
_cell.length_c   1.000
_cell.angle_alpha   90.00
_cell.angle_beta   90.00
_cell.angle_gamma   90.00
#
_symmetry.space_group_name_H-M   'P 1'
#
loop_
_entity.id
_entity.type
_entity.pdbx_description
1 polymer ?
#
loop_
_entity_poly.entity_id
_entity_poly.type
_entity_poly.pdbx_seq_one_letter_code
_entity_poly.pdbx_strand_id
1 'polypeptide(L)'
;MSVCLPCRYNEAGKPEEVVLFDMQGTRVCSLALDLNHFLNLNVEGEVRRANFDTIMATYYNSFTSVMNAGKLAVPFTLEELMQEYNDKGFYGVLYAIMYIPCMVSHDEDSAVFSDEKIRRAAVKNMVKENPLLRPKILSVVDEWIDRGVIT
;
A
#
# COMPACT_ATOMS: atom_id res chain seq x y z
N MET A 1 -13.38 -1.37 -0.79
CA MET A 1 -12.67 -1.92 0.40
C MET A 1 -11.26 -1.36 0.56
N SER A 2 -11.08 -0.19 1.18
CA SER A 2 -9.77 0.19 1.73
C SER A 2 -9.33 -0.86 2.77
N VAL A 3 -8.03 -1.11 2.94
CA VAL A 3 -7.55 -1.93 4.07
C VAL A 3 -7.76 -1.10 5.33
N CYS A 4 -9.00 -1.02 5.80
CA CYS A 4 -9.39 -0.23 6.94
C CYS A 4 -9.01 -1.03 8.17
N LEU A 5 -7.78 -0.86 8.64
CA LEU A 5 -7.30 -1.51 9.84
C LEU A 5 -8.18 -1.07 11.03
N PRO A 6 -8.81 -2.01 11.75
CA PRO A 6 -9.53 -1.69 12.98
C PRO A 6 -8.59 -1.03 13.96
N CYS A 7 -8.92 0.20 14.34
CA CYS A 7 -8.16 1.01 15.28
C CYS A 7 -8.98 1.27 16.54
N ARG A 8 -8.35 1.14 17.71
CA ARG A 8 -8.87 1.69 18.96
C ARG A 8 -8.31 3.09 19.13
N TYR A 9 -9.17 4.07 19.37
CA TYR A 9 -8.78 5.47 19.56
C TYR A 9 -8.92 5.86 21.03
N ASN A 10 -8.07 6.79 21.49
CA ASN A 10 -8.21 7.39 22.81
C ASN A 10 -9.17 8.58 22.82
N GLU A 11 -9.36 9.17 24.01
CA GLU A 11 -10.23 10.34 24.21
C GLU A 11 -9.86 11.55 23.34
N ALA A 12 -8.58 11.67 22.95
CA ALA A 12 -8.09 12.73 22.06
C ALA A 12 -8.22 12.38 20.56
N GLY A 13 -8.81 11.24 20.22
CA GLY A 13 -8.98 10.78 18.83
C GLY A 13 -7.69 10.25 18.18
N LYS A 14 -6.65 9.95 18.97
CA LYS A 14 -5.41 9.35 18.47
C LYS A 14 -5.53 7.82 18.48
N PRO A 15 -5.13 7.11 17.41
CA PRO A 15 -5.10 5.64 17.43
C PRO A 15 -4.05 5.15 18.43
N GLU A 16 -4.45 4.22 19.30
CA GLU A 16 -3.58 3.58 20.30
C GLU A 16 -3.29 2.12 19.97
N GLU A 17 -4.25 1.44 19.34
CA GLU A 17 -4.10 0.04 18.95
C GLU A 17 -4.59 -0.13 17.53
N VAL A 18 -3.94 -1.04 16.82
CA VAL A 18 -4.28 -1.43 15.45
C VAL A 18 -4.22 -2.94 15.33
N VAL A 19 -5.21 -3.52 14.65
CA VAL A 19 -5.24 -4.96 14.38
C VAL A 19 -5.11 -5.19 12.89
N LEU A 20 -4.08 -5.95 12.48
CA LEU A 20 -4.03 -6.49 11.13
C LEU A 20 -5.06 -7.62 11.02
N PHE A 21 -5.97 -7.50 10.07
CA PHE A 21 -7.01 -8.48 9.77
C PHE A 21 -6.97 -8.81 8.27
N ASP A 22 -7.69 -9.85 7.86
CA ASP A 22 -7.71 -10.34 6.48
C ASP A 22 -6.34 -10.83 5.97
N MET A 23 -5.99 -12.06 6.35
CA MET A 23 -4.73 -12.73 6.00
C MET A 23 -4.84 -13.56 4.70
N GLN A 24 -5.90 -13.38 3.91
CA GLN A 24 -6.16 -14.20 2.72
C GLN A 24 -5.09 -14.06 1.62
N GLY A 25 -4.33 -12.95 1.65
CA GLY A 25 -3.23 -12.66 0.73
C GLY A 25 -1.83 -12.91 1.30
N THR A 26 -1.70 -13.41 2.54
CA THR A 26 -0.40 -13.61 3.19
C THR A 26 0.42 -14.66 2.46
N ARG A 27 1.68 -14.33 2.17
CA ARG A 27 2.63 -15.21 1.48
C ARG A 27 4.06 -14.90 1.89
N VAL A 28 4.95 -15.89 1.76
CA VAL A 28 6.38 -15.69 1.98
C VAL A 28 6.93 -14.92 0.77
N CYS A 29 7.32 -13.66 0.98
CA CYS A 29 7.90 -12.83 -0.06
C CYS A 29 8.83 -11.77 0.54
N SER A 30 9.41 -10.92 -0.32
CA SER A 30 10.24 -9.79 0.10
C SER A 30 9.41 -8.77 0.89
N LEU A 31 9.96 -8.27 2.00
CA LEU A 31 9.34 -7.24 2.86
C LEU A 31 9.05 -5.95 2.07
N ALA A 32 9.87 -5.64 1.06
CA ALA A 32 9.66 -4.50 0.19
C ALA A 32 8.37 -4.60 -0.63
N LEU A 33 7.88 -5.81 -0.94
CA LEU A 33 6.58 -5.99 -1.61
C LEU A 33 5.42 -5.68 -0.68
N ASP A 34 5.51 -6.09 0.58
CA ASP A 34 4.49 -5.80 1.59
C ASP A 34 4.42 -4.31 1.88
N LEU A 35 5.58 -3.64 2.00
CA LEU A 35 5.66 -2.18 2.15
C LEU A 35 5.09 -1.45 0.92
N ASN A 36 5.46 -1.88 -0.30
CA ASN A 36 4.90 -1.30 -1.52
C ASN A 36 3.38 -1.47 -1.58
N HIS A 37 2.86 -2.65 -1.22
CA HIS A 37 1.43 -2.90 -1.17
C HIS A 37 0.73 -2.00 -0.15
N PHE A 38 1.21 -2.02 1.10
CA PHE A 38 0.57 -1.30 2.20
C PHE A 38 0.59 0.21 1.99
N LEU A 39 1.76 0.77 1.67
CA LEU A 39 1.95 2.22 1.60
C LEU A 39 1.28 2.84 0.37
N ASN A 40 1.29 2.18 -0.79
CA ASN A 40 0.67 2.73 -2.01
C ASN A 40 -0.86 2.69 -1.96
N LEU A 41 -1.46 1.77 -1.20
CA LEU A 41 -2.91 1.67 -1.08
C LEU A 41 -3.48 2.53 0.06
N ASN A 42 -2.74 2.68 1.16
CA ASN A 42 -3.29 3.24 2.41
C ASN A 42 -2.71 4.59 2.83
N VAL A 43 -1.68 5.09 2.13
CA VAL A 43 -1.08 6.39 2.43
C VAL A 43 -1.17 7.28 1.19
N GLU A 44 -1.62 8.52 1.35
CA GLU A 44 -1.60 9.52 0.29
C GLU A 44 -0.16 9.74 -0.20
N GLY A 45 0.04 9.84 -1.52
CA GLY A 45 1.40 9.95 -2.08
C GLY A 45 2.18 11.15 -1.57
N GLU A 46 1.53 12.29 -1.34
CA GLU A 46 2.18 13.47 -0.75
C GLU A 46 2.71 13.19 0.66
N VAL A 47 1.90 12.53 1.50
CA VAL A 47 2.27 12.16 2.87
C VAL A 47 3.40 11.12 2.84
N ARG A 48 3.28 10.11 1.98
CA ARG A 48 4.29 9.06 1.82
C ARG A 48 5.64 9.62 1.37
N ARG A 49 5.66 10.52 0.39
CA ARG A 49 6.89 11.16 -0.10
C ARG A 49 7.52 12.06 0.96
N ALA A 50 6.73 12.90 1.62
CA ALA A 50 7.23 13.83 2.63
C ALA A 50 7.80 13.13 3.88
N ASN A 51 7.31 11.93 4.20
CA ASN A 51 7.68 11.18 5.40
C ASN A 51 8.45 9.88 5.10
N PHE A 52 8.95 9.71 3.88
CA PHE A 52 9.50 8.42 3.41
C PHE A 52 10.57 7.85 4.34
N ASP A 53 11.59 8.65 4.66
CA ASP A 53 12.71 8.22 5.52
C ASP A 53 12.23 7.87 6.93
N THR A 54 11.27 8.63 7.46
CA THR A 54 10.70 8.38 8.79
C THR A 54 9.89 7.08 8.81
N ILE A 55 9.10 6.81 7.77
CA ILE A 55 8.34 5.56 7.62
C ILE A 55 9.30 4.37 7.56
N MET A 56 10.33 4.44 6.72
CA MET A 56 11.30 3.35 6.56
C MET A 56 12.11 3.10 7.81
N ALA A 57 12.61 4.16 8.47
CA ALA A 57 13.32 4.03 9.73
C ALA A 57 12.42 3.44 10.85
N THR A 58 11.16 3.87 10.92
CA THR A 58 10.20 3.34 11.91
C THR A 58 9.96 1.85 11.73
N TYR A 59 9.74 1.41 10.49
CA TYR A 59 9.59 -0.01 10.16
C TYR A 59 10.86 -0.80 10.50
N TYR A 60 12.02 -0.33 10.04
CA TYR A 60 13.31 -1.01 10.26
C TYR A 60 13.66 -1.15 11.74
N ASN A 61 13.44 -0.10 12.53
CA ASN A 61 13.67 -0.13 13.98
C ASN A 61 12.74 -1.13 14.68
N SER A 62 11.47 -1.18 14.27
CA SER A 62 10.50 -2.14 14.81
C SER A 62 10.89 -3.58 14.45
N PHE A 63 11.25 -3.83 13.19
CA PHE A 63 11.74 -5.13 12.72
C PHE A 63 12.98 -5.57 13.49
N THR A 64 13.97 -4.69 13.61
CA THR A 64 15.22 -4.95 14.34
C THR A 64 14.95 -5.25 15.82
N SER A 65 14.03 -4.52 16.46
CA SER A 65 13.64 -4.79 17.85
C SER A 65 13.06 -6.20 18.02
N VAL A 66 12.21 -6.64 17.08
CA VAL A 66 11.61 -7.99 17.10
C VAL A 66 12.69 -9.06 16.89
N MET A 67 13.59 -8.87 15.92
CA MET A 67 14.70 -9.79 15.66
C MET A 67 15.62 -9.94 16.88
N ASN A 68 15.97 -8.82 17.52
CA ASN A 68 16.80 -8.80 18.72
C ASN A 68 16.13 -9.50 19.91
N ALA A 69 14.82 -9.28 20.11
CA ALA A 69 14.05 -9.99 21.14
C ALA A 69 14.05 -11.51 20.91
N GLY A 70 14.03 -11.93 19.64
CA GLY A 70 14.18 -13.33 19.22
C GLY A 70 15.64 -13.84 19.24
N LYS A 71 16.63 -13.01 19.56
CA LYS A 71 18.07 -13.31 19.48
C LYS A 71 18.53 -13.73 18.08
N LEU A 72 17.91 -13.15 17.05
CA LEU A 72 18.24 -13.38 15.64
C LEU A 72 19.04 -12.20 15.08
N ALA A 73 19.93 -12.47 14.14
CA ALA A 73 20.64 -11.41 13.42
C ALA A 73 19.69 -10.71 12.44
N VAL A 74 19.84 -9.38 12.33
CA VAL A 74 19.14 -8.60 11.29
C VAL A 74 19.80 -8.88 9.94
N PRO A 75 19.05 -9.31 8.91
CA PRO A 75 19.64 -9.82 7.67
C PRO A 75 19.96 -8.74 6.63
N PHE A 76 19.61 -7.47 6.86
CA PHE A 76 19.84 -6.36 5.93
C PHE A 76 19.96 -5.01 6.66
N THR A 77 20.51 -3.99 6.00
CA THR A 77 20.57 -2.60 6.50
C THR A 77 19.33 -1.79 6.12
N LEU A 78 19.15 -0.61 6.72
CA LEU A 78 18.08 0.31 6.34
C LEU A 78 18.23 0.76 4.88
N GLU A 79 19.45 1.04 4.44
CA GLU A 79 19.74 1.43 3.05
C GLU A 79 19.36 0.32 2.07
N GLU A 80 19.68 -0.94 2.38
CA GLU A 80 19.30 -2.09 1.56
C GLU A 80 17.77 -2.24 1.47
N LEU A 81 17.05 -2.04 2.58
CA LEU A 81 15.59 -2.04 2.58
C LEU A 81 15.01 -0.91 1.71
N MET A 82 15.54 0.30 1.82
CA MET A 82 15.10 1.45 1.03
C MET A 82 15.38 1.26 -0.46
N GLN A 83 16.54 0.71 -0.80
CA GLN A 83 16.89 0.37 -2.17
C GLN A 83 15.93 -0.69 -2.72
N GLU A 84 15.70 -1.77 -1.97
CA GLU A 84 14.81 -2.85 -2.39
C GLU A 84 13.35 -2.36 -2.55
N TYR A 85 12.89 -1.45 -1.70
CA TYR A 85 11.58 -0.79 -1.84
C TYR A 85 11.46 -0.05 -3.18
N ASN A 86 12.51 0.69 -3.58
CA ASN A 86 12.54 1.41 -4.85
C ASN A 86 12.62 0.46 -6.05
N ASP A 87 13.49 -0.54 -5.99
CA ASP A 87 13.65 -1.55 -7.05
C ASP A 87 12.33 -2.30 -7.32
N LYS A 88 11.49 -2.44 -6.29
CA LYS A 88 10.17 -3.07 -6.39
C LYS A 88 9.01 -2.08 -6.55
N GLY A 89 9.29 -0.80 -6.82
CA GLY A 89 8.28 0.25 -6.95
C GLY A 89 7.20 -0.02 -8.00
N PHE A 90 7.55 -0.73 -9.08
CA PHE A 90 6.58 -1.15 -10.10
C PHE A 90 5.44 -2.01 -9.51
N TYR A 91 5.71 -2.80 -8.47
CA TYR A 91 4.66 -3.55 -7.78
C TYR A 91 3.68 -2.61 -7.06
N GLY A 92 4.14 -1.48 -6.53
CA GLY A 92 3.28 -0.45 -5.97
C GLY A 92 2.25 0.05 -6.99
N VAL A 93 2.68 0.28 -8.23
CA VAL A 93 1.79 0.68 -9.34
C VAL A 93 0.85 -0.45 -9.74
N LEU A 94 1.37 -1.67 -9.85
CA LEU A 94 0.56 -2.85 -10.16
C LEU A 94 -0.57 -3.03 -9.14
N TYR A 95 -0.25 -2.94 -7.84
CA TYR A 95 -1.24 -3.03 -6.77
C TYR A 95 -2.24 -1.88 -6.81
N ALA A 96 -1.77 -0.65 -7.06
CA ALA A 96 -2.67 0.49 -7.19
C ALA A 96 -3.70 0.26 -8.31
N ILE A 97 -3.27 -0.16 -9.49
CA ILE A 97 -4.15 -0.44 -10.63
C ILE A 97 -5.13 -1.59 -10.32
N MET A 98 -4.67 -2.62 -9.60
CA MET A 98 -5.51 -3.77 -9.25
C MET A 98 -6.54 -3.47 -8.17
N TYR A 99 -6.15 -2.80 -7.10
CA TYR A 99 -6.96 -2.71 -5.87
C TYR A 99 -7.69 -1.39 -5.72
N ILE A 100 -7.15 -0.26 -6.18
CA ILE A 100 -7.81 1.05 -6.01
C ILE A 100 -9.20 1.09 -6.65
N PRO A 101 -9.46 0.51 -7.84
CA PRO A 101 -10.82 0.41 -8.36
C PRO A 101 -11.79 -0.29 -7.40
N CYS A 102 -11.36 -1.39 -6.78
CA CYS A 102 -12.14 -2.11 -5.77
C CYS A 102 -12.27 -1.34 -4.44
N MET A 103 -11.31 -0.46 -4.14
CA MET A 103 -11.33 0.35 -2.93
C MET A 103 -12.37 1.46 -3.01
N VAL A 104 -12.49 2.09 -4.18
CA VAL A 104 -13.36 3.26 -4.41
C VAL A 104 -14.72 2.91 -5.03
N SER A 105 -15.01 1.64 -5.27
CA SER A 105 -16.35 1.18 -5.65
C SER A 105 -17.33 1.30 -4.48
N HIS A 106 -18.58 1.70 -4.77
CA HIS A 106 -19.68 1.61 -3.81
C HIS A 106 -20.28 0.19 -3.93
N ASP A 107 -20.28 -0.59 -2.84
CA ASP A 107 -20.76 -1.99 -2.83
C ASP A 107 -22.30 -2.04 -2.73
N GLU A 108 -23.01 -2.97 -3.39
CA GLU A 108 -23.07 -4.40 -2.99
C GLU A 108 -22.80 -5.46 -4.07
N ASP A 109 -22.65 -5.09 -5.35
CA ASP A 109 -22.30 -6.03 -6.44
C ASP A 109 -21.22 -5.40 -7.32
N SER A 110 -20.05 -5.18 -6.73
CA SER A 110 -18.90 -4.60 -7.43
C SER A 110 -18.54 -5.46 -8.65
N ALA A 111 -19.03 -5.03 -9.82
CA ALA A 111 -18.69 -5.57 -11.12
C ALA A 111 -17.16 -5.63 -11.36
N VAL A 112 -16.36 -4.98 -10.51
CA VAL A 112 -14.90 -5.07 -10.51
C VAL A 112 -14.41 -6.49 -10.16
N PHE A 113 -15.20 -7.30 -9.44
CA PHE A 113 -14.89 -8.71 -9.14
C PHE A 113 -15.61 -9.70 -10.05
N SER A 114 -16.34 -9.23 -11.05
CA SER A 114 -17.06 -10.07 -12.02
C SER A 114 -16.18 -10.48 -13.21
N ASP A 115 -16.75 -11.24 -14.16
CA ASP A 115 -16.08 -11.66 -15.39
C ASP A 115 -15.34 -10.52 -16.09
N GLU A 116 -14.23 -10.85 -16.75
CA GLU A 116 -13.27 -9.89 -17.32
C GLU A 116 -13.96 -8.79 -18.16
N LYS A 117 -14.94 -9.16 -18.97
CA LYS A 117 -15.67 -8.22 -19.83
C LYS A 117 -16.47 -7.19 -19.02
N ILE A 118 -17.14 -7.66 -17.98
CA ILE A 118 -17.98 -6.83 -17.10
C ILE A 118 -17.07 -5.95 -16.23
N ARG A 119 -16.02 -6.53 -15.63
CA ARG A 119 -14.97 -5.79 -14.91
C ARG A 119 -14.35 -4.68 -15.74
N ARG A 120 -13.98 -4.98 -17.00
CA ARG A 120 -13.38 -3.97 -17.89
C ARG A 120 -14.34 -2.83 -18.20
N ALA A 121 -15.63 -3.12 -18.40
CA ALA A 121 -16.64 -2.08 -18.61
C ALA A 121 -16.84 -1.24 -17.35
N ALA A 122 -16.92 -1.88 -16.18
CA ALA A 122 -17.06 -1.22 -14.88
C ALA A 122 -15.88 -0.28 -14.60
N VAL A 123 -14.64 -0.77 -14.71
CA VAL A 123 -13.44 0.05 -14.50
C VAL A 123 -13.41 1.23 -15.49
N LYS A 124 -13.75 1.02 -16.76
CA LYS A 124 -13.83 2.12 -17.75
C LYS A 124 -14.85 3.19 -17.36
N ASN A 125 -16.00 2.79 -16.82
CA ASN A 125 -17.01 3.74 -16.34
C ASN A 125 -16.51 4.46 -15.09
N MET A 126 -15.89 3.75 -14.15
CA MET A 126 -15.32 4.35 -12.93
C MET A 126 -14.25 5.39 -13.24
N VAL A 127 -13.39 5.15 -14.25
CA VAL A 127 -12.37 6.14 -14.66
C VAL A 127 -13.00 7.46 -15.09
N LYS A 128 -14.22 7.43 -15.64
CA LYS A 128 -14.95 8.63 -16.09
C LYS A 128 -15.74 9.28 -14.95
N GLU A 129 -16.46 8.47 -14.18
CA GLU A 129 -17.50 8.93 -13.26
C GLU A 129 -17.01 9.06 -11.81
N ASN A 130 -16.01 8.27 -11.40
CA ASN A 130 -15.57 8.24 -10.00
C ASN A 130 -14.46 9.28 -9.77
N PRO A 131 -14.73 10.35 -8.99
CA PRO A 131 -13.77 11.43 -8.78
C PRO A 131 -12.56 11.00 -7.94
N LEU A 132 -12.62 9.86 -7.25
CA LEU A 132 -11.55 9.36 -6.38
C LEU A 132 -10.56 8.46 -7.13
N LEU A 133 -11.00 7.76 -8.18
CA LEU A 133 -10.17 6.76 -8.86
C LEU A 133 -8.96 7.38 -9.54
N ARG A 134 -9.20 8.37 -10.41
CA ARG A 134 -8.14 8.99 -11.22
C ARG A 134 -7.07 9.67 -10.35
N PRO A 135 -7.41 10.52 -9.35
CA PRO A 135 -6.40 11.16 -8.51
C PRO A 135 -5.58 10.15 -7.70
N LYS A 136 -6.20 9.10 -7.15
CA LYS A 136 -5.48 8.07 -6.38
C LYS A 136 -4.49 7.29 -7.24
N ILE A 137 -4.88 6.89 -8.45
CA ILE A 137 -3.97 6.19 -9.38
C ILE A 137 -2.83 7.10 -9.82
N LEU A 138 -3.11 8.35 -10.21
CA LEU A 138 -2.08 9.30 -10.64
C LEU A 138 -1.09 9.60 -9.51
N SER A 139 -1.57 9.78 -8.27
CA SER A 139 -0.68 9.99 -7.12
C SER A 139 0.35 8.88 -6.93
N VAL A 140 0.03 7.64 -7.32
CA VAL A 140 0.97 6.52 -7.26
C VAL A 140 1.85 6.51 -8.51
N VAL A 141 1.28 6.63 -9.70
CA VAL A 141 2.03 6.62 -10.97
C VAL A 141 3.07 7.75 -11.02
N ASP A 142 2.67 8.98 -10.69
CA ASP A 142 3.53 10.16 -10.72
C ASP A 142 4.74 9.98 -9.78
N GLU A 143 4.54 9.43 -8.59
CA GLU A 143 5.65 9.14 -7.65
C GLU A 143 6.66 8.17 -8.24
N TRP A 144 6.20 7.14 -8.94
CA TRP A 144 7.09 6.12 -9.50
C TRP A 144 7.72 6.55 -10.82
N ILE A 145 7.13 7.52 -11.53
CA ILE A 145 7.79 8.26 -12.62
C ILE A 145 8.90 9.15 -12.06
N ASP A 146 8.62 9.93 -11.02
CA ASP A 146 9.60 10.82 -10.39
C ASP A 146 10.82 10.06 -9.84
N ARG A 147 10.60 8.83 -9.35
CA ARG A 147 11.65 7.92 -8.89
C ARG A 147 12.37 7.17 -10.01
N GLY A 148 11.99 7.38 -11.28
CA GLY A 148 12.62 6.74 -12.44
C GLY A 148 12.33 5.24 -12.60
N VAL A 149 11.29 4.74 -11.93
CA VAL A 149 10.88 3.32 -11.97
C VAL A 149 9.98 3.04 -13.18
N ILE A 150 9.24 4.05 -13.64
CA ILE A 150 8.32 3.96 -14.79
C ILE A 150 8.66 5.07 -15.78
N THR A 151 8.74 4.72 -17.06
CA THR A 151 9.05 5.61 -18.20
C THR A 151 7.84 5.87 -19.07
#